data_AF-A0A2M8LCA5-F1
#
_entry.id   AF-A0A2M8LCA5-F1
#
_cell.length_a   1.000
_cell.length_b   1.000
_cell.length_c   1.000
_cell.angle_alpha   90.00
_cell.angle_beta   90.00
_cell.angle_gamma   90.00
#
_symmetry.space_group_name_H-M   'P 1'
#
loop_
_entity.id
_entity.type
_entity.pdbx_description
1 polymer ?
#
loop_
_entity_poly.entity_id
_entity_poly.type
_entity_poly.pdbx_seq_one_letter_code
_entity_poly.pdbx_strand_id
1 'polypeptide(L)'
;MYSLSKKDATQLKEAGTSFKVIVPLETLRSECDSDILKELFVGMLDLAIRYTESVLRWQRLIEESGASFDEPGTRQAIEDVRTSVHDAFNDHVNILSRMMARTGKKNQWRSQIGDSRAALGRFALTLSFEYIRQMEKKGGVS
;
A
#
# COMPACT_ATOMS: atom_id res chain seq x y z
N MET A 1 14.65 -2.67 -8.51
CA MET A 1 14.15 -1.37 -8.04
C MET A 1 13.09 -0.94 -9.03
N TYR A 2 11.81 -0.97 -8.65
CA TYR A 2 10.69 -0.69 -9.56
C TYR A 2 10.52 0.83 -9.73
N SER A 3 10.34 1.30 -10.96
CA SER A 3 10.09 2.72 -11.27
C SER A 3 8.61 2.92 -11.57
N LEU A 4 7.93 3.72 -10.74
CA LEU A 4 6.59 4.22 -11.04
C LEU A 4 6.60 5.03 -12.34
N SER A 5 5.54 4.93 -13.15
CA SER A 5 5.40 5.79 -14.31
C SER A 5 5.13 7.25 -13.87
N LYS A 6 5.60 8.24 -14.64
CA LYS A 6 5.37 9.67 -14.33
C LYS A 6 3.89 10.03 -14.19
N LYS A 7 3.01 9.35 -14.92
CA LYS A 7 1.55 9.57 -14.88
C LYS A 7 0.95 8.99 -13.60
N ASP A 8 1.37 7.80 -13.19
CA ASP A 8 0.94 7.19 -11.92
C ASP A 8 1.43 8.02 -10.73
N ALA A 9 2.69 8.48 -10.75
CA ALA A 9 3.24 9.37 -9.73
C ALA A 9 2.45 10.69 -9.59
N THR A 10 1.96 11.24 -10.70
CA THR A 10 1.18 12.49 -10.72
C THR A 10 -0.23 12.30 -10.15
N GLN A 11 -0.95 11.25 -10.56
CA GLN A 11 -2.25 10.90 -9.98
C GLN A 11 -2.13 10.55 -8.50
N LEU A 12 -1.03 9.89 -8.11
CA LEU A 12 -0.74 9.61 -6.71
C LEU A 12 -0.57 10.90 -5.89
N LYS A 13 0.08 11.92 -6.48
CA LYS A 13 0.33 13.21 -5.83
C LYS A 13 -0.97 13.98 -5.56
N GLU A 14 -1.87 14.02 -6.53
CA GLU A 14 -3.18 14.69 -6.42
C GLU A 14 -4.12 13.96 -5.44
N ALA A 15 -4.13 12.62 -5.46
CA ALA A 15 -4.89 11.81 -4.52
C ALA A 15 -4.37 11.95 -3.08
N GLY A 16 -3.05 11.99 -2.90
CA GLY A 16 -2.38 11.97 -1.60
C GLY A 16 -2.69 13.17 -0.69
N THR A 17 -3.03 14.34 -1.23
CA THR A 17 -3.33 15.56 -0.45
C THR A 17 -4.54 15.41 0.49
N SER A 18 -5.37 14.41 0.26
CA SER A 18 -6.64 14.18 0.97
C SER A 18 -6.61 13.00 1.94
N PHE A 19 -5.54 12.20 1.95
CA PHE A 19 -5.48 10.99 2.79
C PHE A 19 -5.02 11.32 4.21
N LYS A 20 -5.93 11.13 5.17
CA LYS A 20 -5.59 11.10 6.60
C LYS A 20 -4.73 9.86 6.87
N VAL A 21 -3.48 10.07 7.26
CA VAL A 21 -2.57 9.01 7.70
C VAL A 21 -3.21 8.24 8.85
N ILE A 22 -3.30 6.91 8.73
CA ILE A 22 -3.86 6.04 9.78
C ILE A 22 -2.79 5.73 10.82
N VAL A 23 -1.65 5.20 10.38
CA VAL A 23 -0.46 4.98 11.19
C VAL A 23 0.72 5.61 10.46
N PRO A 24 1.48 6.52 11.09
CA PRO A 24 2.66 7.12 10.46
C PRO A 24 3.71 6.07 10.11
N LEU A 25 4.28 6.18 8.92
CA LEU A 25 5.33 5.29 8.43
C LEU A 25 6.52 5.23 9.38
N GLU A 26 6.92 6.37 9.94
CA GLU A 26 8.05 6.44 10.87
C GLU A 26 7.78 5.73 12.19
N THR A 27 6.52 5.69 12.65
CA THR A 27 6.14 4.90 13.83
C THR A 27 6.36 3.41 13.62
N LEU A 28 6.02 2.90 12.43
CA LEU A 28 6.26 1.50 12.08
C LEU A 28 7.75 1.23 11.92
N ARG A 29 8.45 2.11 11.20
CA ARG A 29 9.89 2.00 10.94
C ARG A 29 10.71 1.98 12.24
N SER A 30 10.40 2.85 13.20
CA SER A 30 11.15 2.93 14.47
C SER A 30 11.05 1.68 15.33
N GLU A 31 9.96 0.93 15.20
CA GLU A 31 9.74 -0.32 15.94
C GLU A 31 10.33 -1.55 15.23
N CYS A 32 10.69 -1.43 13.95
CA CYS A 32 11.29 -2.48 13.14
C CYS A 32 12.83 -2.39 13.15
N ASP A 33 13.45 -2.63 14.32
CA ASP A 33 14.89 -2.45 14.52
C ASP A 33 15.74 -3.72 14.28
N SER A 34 15.14 -4.90 14.36
CA SER A 34 15.78 -6.19 14.03
C SER A 34 15.68 -6.51 12.54
N ASP A 35 16.60 -7.32 12.03
CA ASP A 35 16.67 -7.65 10.60
C ASP A 35 15.40 -8.30 10.08
N ILE A 36 14.80 -9.23 10.84
CA ILE A 36 13.54 -9.87 10.49
C ILE A 36 12.37 -8.88 10.43
N LEU A 37 12.31 -7.91 11.35
CA LEU A 37 11.25 -6.90 11.33
C LEU A 37 11.43 -5.90 10.20
N LYS A 38 12.68 -5.53 9.88
CA LYS A 38 13.00 -4.70 8.71
C LYS A 38 12.59 -5.39 7.42
N GLU A 39 12.89 -6.67 7.28
CA GLU A 39 12.51 -7.46 6.10
C GLU A 39 10.99 -7.52 5.93
N LEU A 40 10.27 -7.87 7.00
CA LEU A 40 8.80 -7.90 7.00
C LEU A 40 8.19 -6.52 6.70
N PHE A 41 8.77 -5.47 7.25
CA PHE A 41 8.35 -4.09 6.99
C PHE A 41 8.56 -3.69 5.53
N VAL A 42 9.72 -4.01 4.95
CA VAL A 42 10.00 -3.76 3.52
C VAL A 42 9.03 -4.55 2.63
N GLY A 43 8.78 -5.82 2.93
CA GLY A 43 7.80 -6.64 2.19
C GLY A 43 6.38 -6.09 2.28
N MET A 44 5.96 -5.61 3.46
CA MET A 44 4.69 -4.93 3.63
C MET A 44 4.59 -3.64 2.78
N LEU A 45 5.68 -2.85 2.71
CA LEU A 45 5.70 -1.64 1.87
C LEU A 45 5.63 -1.96 0.38
N ASP A 46 6.35 -2.99 -0.09
CA ASP A 46 6.27 -3.44 -1.49
C ASP A 46 4.84 -3.82 -1.87
N LEU A 47 4.16 -4.60 -1.02
CA LEU A 47 2.78 -5.00 -1.23
C LEU A 47 1.80 -3.83 -1.14
N ALA A 48 2.05 -2.85 -0.26
CA ALA A 48 1.24 -1.64 -0.19
C ALA A 48 1.32 -0.85 -1.52
N ILE A 49 2.53 -0.69 -2.06
CA ILE A 49 2.77 0.02 -3.33
C ILE A 49 2.10 -0.73 -4.48
N ARG A 50 2.31 -2.04 -4.58
CA ARG A 50 1.69 -2.89 -5.61
C ARG A 50 0.17 -2.87 -5.54
N TYR A 51 -0.41 -2.88 -4.34
CA TYR A 51 -1.85 -2.75 -4.17
C TYR A 51 -2.32 -1.38 -4.69
N THR A 52 -1.61 -0.31 -4.33
CA THR A 52 -1.92 1.04 -4.79
C THR A 52 -1.86 1.15 -6.32
N GLU A 53 -0.84 0.58 -6.97
CA GLU A 53 -0.74 0.51 -8.43
C GLU A 53 -1.93 -0.21 -9.05
N SER A 54 -2.35 -1.34 -8.47
CA SER A 54 -3.52 -2.09 -8.97
C SER A 54 -4.82 -1.29 -8.85
N VAL A 55 -4.97 -0.49 -7.79
CA VAL A 55 -6.11 0.41 -7.59
C VAL A 55 -6.13 1.52 -8.64
N LEU A 56 -4.98 2.16 -8.91
CA LEU A 56 -4.87 3.20 -9.93
C LEU A 56 -5.15 2.65 -11.34
N ARG A 57 -4.62 1.46 -11.64
CA ARG A 57 -4.87 0.78 -12.91
C ARG A 57 -6.37 0.48 -13.10
N TRP A 58 -7.04 0.03 -12.06
CA TRP A 58 -8.48 -0.18 -12.05
C TRP A 58 -9.25 1.13 -12.29
N GLN A 59 -8.89 2.21 -11.59
CA GLN A 59 -9.54 3.52 -11.75
C GLN A 59 -9.38 4.07 -13.16
N ARG A 60 -8.16 4.01 -13.71
CA ARG A 60 -7.86 4.44 -15.08
C ARG A 60 -8.75 3.74 -16.11
N LEU A 61 -8.91 2.43 -15.97
CA LEU A 61 -9.80 1.68 -16.86
C LEU A 61 -11.23 2.20 -16.78
N ILE A 62 -11.78 2.37 -15.58
CA ILE A 62 -13.13 2.91 -15.41
C ILE A 62 -13.28 4.29 -16.08
N GLU A 63 -12.28 5.17 -15.93
CA GLU A 63 -12.26 6.49 -16.56
C GLU A 63 -12.19 6.41 -18.09
N GLU A 64 -11.32 5.56 -18.64
CA GLU A 64 -11.07 5.45 -20.09
C GLU A 64 -12.25 4.85 -20.87
N SER A 65 -13.11 4.09 -20.22
CA SER A 65 -14.22 3.36 -20.87
C SER A 65 -15.60 3.87 -20.53
N GLY A 66 -15.73 4.89 -19.67
CA GLY A 66 -16.99 5.57 -19.42
C GLY A 66 -18.16 4.66 -18.98
N ALA A 67 -17.85 3.53 -18.33
CA ALA A 67 -18.77 2.45 -17.92
C ALA A 67 -19.24 1.46 -19.00
N SER A 68 -18.81 1.56 -20.27
CA SER A 68 -18.99 0.51 -21.28
C SER A 68 -17.76 -0.38 -21.35
N PHE A 69 -17.70 -1.44 -20.55
CA PHE A 69 -16.63 -2.44 -20.63
C PHE A 69 -17.21 -3.85 -20.62
N ASP A 70 -17.26 -4.44 -21.81
CA ASP A 70 -17.59 -5.84 -22.06
C ASP A 70 -16.53 -6.49 -22.97
N GLU A 71 -15.25 -6.11 -22.86
CA GLU A 71 -14.20 -6.99 -23.38
C GLU A 71 -13.99 -8.09 -22.32
N PRO A 72 -14.37 -9.35 -22.59
CA PRO A 72 -14.36 -10.40 -21.58
C PRO A 72 -12.92 -10.65 -21.10
N GLY A 73 -12.65 -10.38 -19.81
CA GLY A 73 -11.40 -10.78 -19.15
C GLY A 73 -10.51 -9.64 -18.64
N THR A 74 -10.49 -8.45 -19.26
CA THR A 74 -9.57 -7.37 -18.83
C THR A 74 -9.90 -6.84 -17.44
N ARG A 75 -11.18 -6.58 -17.17
CA ARG A 75 -11.67 -6.15 -15.84
C ARG A 75 -11.43 -7.24 -14.78
N GLN A 76 -11.82 -8.47 -15.10
CA GLN A 76 -11.70 -9.60 -14.17
C GLN A 76 -10.25 -9.86 -13.81
N ALA A 77 -9.33 -9.88 -14.79
CA ALA A 77 -7.91 -10.09 -14.54
C ALA A 77 -7.31 -9.03 -13.61
N ILE A 78 -7.72 -7.76 -13.73
CA ILE A 78 -7.23 -6.69 -12.86
C ILE A 78 -7.86 -6.76 -11.47
N GLU A 79 -9.13 -7.14 -11.37
CA GLU A 79 -9.78 -7.41 -10.09
C GLU A 79 -9.11 -8.58 -9.35
N ASP A 80 -8.75 -9.65 -10.07
CA ASP A 80 -8.07 -10.82 -9.53
C ASP A 80 -6.69 -10.45 -9.00
N VAL A 81 -5.91 -9.67 -9.78
CA VAL A 81 -4.61 -9.15 -9.35
C VAL A 81 -4.77 -8.24 -8.13
N ARG A 82 -5.72 -7.31 -8.14
CA ARG A 82 -5.98 -6.41 -7.01
C ARG A 82 -6.33 -7.19 -5.75
N THR A 83 -7.18 -8.21 -5.88
CA THR A 83 -7.61 -9.07 -4.78
C THR A 83 -6.43 -9.84 -4.20
N SER A 84 -5.64 -10.50 -5.06
CA SER A 84 -4.47 -11.28 -4.66
C SER A 84 -3.41 -10.43 -3.95
N VAL A 85 -3.10 -9.24 -4.48
CA VAL A 85 -2.11 -8.35 -3.86
C VAL A 85 -2.62 -7.79 -2.53
N HIS A 86 -3.92 -7.48 -2.43
CA HIS A 86 -4.52 -7.04 -1.18
C HIS A 86 -4.49 -8.14 -0.11
N ASP A 87 -4.77 -9.39 -0.48
CA ASP A 87 -4.70 -10.53 0.45
C ASP A 87 -3.28 -10.71 0.98
N ALA A 88 -2.29 -10.69 0.09
CA ALA A 88 -0.89 -10.77 0.47
C ALA A 88 -0.45 -9.61 1.40
N PHE A 89 -0.93 -8.38 1.13
CA PHE A 89 -0.71 -7.23 2.01
C PHE A 89 -1.31 -7.46 3.40
N ASN A 90 -2.55 -7.94 3.47
CA ASN A 90 -3.24 -8.22 4.73
C ASN A 90 -2.49 -9.27 5.55
N ASP A 91 -1.99 -10.32 4.90
CA ASP A 91 -1.17 -11.34 5.54
C ASP A 91 0.12 -10.75 6.09
N HIS A 92 0.83 -9.90 5.32
CA HIS A 92 2.05 -9.24 5.79
C HIS A 92 1.82 -8.30 6.98
N VAL A 93 0.72 -7.54 6.97
CA VAL A 93 0.33 -6.68 8.11
C VAL A 93 0.15 -7.53 9.37
N ASN A 94 -0.53 -8.67 9.26
CA ASN A 94 -0.78 -9.56 10.39
C ASN A 94 0.49 -10.27 10.85
N ILE A 95 1.34 -10.73 9.93
CA ILE A 95 2.63 -11.36 10.24
C ILE A 95 3.53 -10.37 10.96
N LEU A 96 3.71 -9.16 10.42
CA LEU A 96 4.51 -8.10 11.04
C LEU A 96 4.01 -7.78 12.44
N SER A 97 2.71 -7.54 12.60
CA SER A 97 2.13 -7.22 13.92
C SER A 97 2.34 -8.33 14.96
N ARG A 98 2.18 -9.60 14.56
CA ARG A 98 2.43 -10.75 15.44
C ARG A 98 3.90 -10.91 15.78
N MET A 99 4.78 -10.70 14.81
CA MET A 99 6.21 -10.78 14.99
C MET A 99 6.72 -9.69 15.93
N MET A 100 6.23 -8.47 15.78
CA MET A 100 6.52 -7.36 16.70
C MET A 100 6.13 -7.73 18.14
N ALA A 101 4.91 -8.24 18.35
CA ALA A 101 4.47 -8.71 19.67
C ALA A 101 5.39 -9.80 20.23
N ARG A 102 5.76 -10.79 19.42
CA ARG A 102 6.65 -11.89 19.82
C ARG A 102 8.03 -11.41 20.24
N THR A 103 8.54 -10.33 19.63
CA THR A 103 9.84 -9.74 19.95
C THR A 103 9.77 -8.60 20.99
N GLY A 104 8.62 -8.42 21.65
CA GLY A 104 8.44 -7.38 22.66
C GLY A 104 8.36 -5.95 22.12
N LYS A 105 8.07 -5.77 20.83
CA LYS A 105 7.88 -4.47 20.17
C LYS A 105 6.44 -4.01 20.25
N LYS A 106 6.22 -2.70 20.13
CA LYS A 106 4.87 -2.11 20.19
C LYS A 106 4.11 -2.42 18.91
N ASN A 107 3.01 -3.17 19.02
CA ASN A 107 2.15 -3.50 17.89
C ASN A 107 0.73 -2.91 18.00
N GLN A 108 0.49 -2.00 18.96
CA GLN A 108 -0.83 -1.38 19.19
C GLN A 108 -1.31 -0.54 18.00
N TRP A 109 -0.42 -0.19 17.07
CA TRP A 109 -0.81 0.46 15.81
C TRP A 109 -1.80 -0.38 15.00
N ARG A 110 -1.79 -1.72 15.13
CA ARG A 110 -2.68 -2.61 14.38
C ARG A 110 -4.15 -2.38 14.70
N SER A 111 -4.50 -2.00 15.93
CA SER A 111 -5.89 -1.73 16.31
C SER A 111 -6.44 -0.42 15.71
N GLN A 112 -5.56 0.52 15.35
CA GLN A 112 -5.94 1.80 14.73
C GLN A 112 -6.44 1.64 13.30
N ILE A 113 -6.05 0.55 12.63
CA ILE A 113 -6.45 0.26 11.25
C ILE A 113 -7.90 -0.27 11.19
N GLY A 114 -8.31 -1.06 12.19
CA GLY A 114 -9.54 -1.85 12.14
C GLY A 114 -9.39 -3.15 11.34
N ASP A 115 -10.42 -3.99 11.35
CA ASP A 115 -10.34 -5.38 10.84
C ASP A 115 -11.06 -5.61 9.51
N SER A 116 -11.75 -4.60 8.99
CA SER A 116 -12.39 -4.72 7.68
C SER A 116 -11.36 -4.70 6.55
N ARG A 117 -11.60 -5.52 5.51
CA ARG A 117 -10.84 -5.50 4.24
C ARG A 117 -10.71 -4.07 3.69
N ALA A 118 -11.78 -3.28 3.73
CA ALA A 118 -11.76 -1.90 3.26
C ALA A 118 -10.81 -1.00 4.06
N ALA A 119 -10.68 -1.22 5.38
CA ALA A 119 -9.80 -0.43 6.22
C ALA A 119 -8.33 -0.77 6.02
N LEU A 120 -8.00 -2.06 5.84
CA LEU A 120 -6.66 -2.49 5.44
C LEU A 120 -6.27 -1.96 4.05
N GLY A 121 -7.21 -1.97 3.10
CA GLY A 121 -7.00 -1.35 1.79
C GLY A 121 -6.72 0.15 1.89
N ARG A 122 -7.46 0.89 2.73
CA ARG A 122 -7.15 2.31 3.01
C ARG A 122 -5.77 2.48 3.63
N PHE A 123 -5.39 1.60 4.56
CA PHE A 123 -4.08 1.63 5.19
C PHE A 123 -2.94 1.44 4.18
N ALA A 124 -3.05 0.47 3.27
CA ALA A 124 -2.09 0.27 2.17
C ALA A 124 -1.90 1.53 1.33
N LEU A 125 -3.00 2.20 0.95
CA LEU A 125 -2.94 3.46 0.22
C LEU A 125 -2.20 4.54 1.03
N THR A 126 -2.56 4.73 2.30
CA THR A 126 -1.91 5.75 3.14
C THR A 126 -0.41 5.51 3.31
N LEU A 127 0.02 4.25 3.51
CA LEU A 127 1.43 3.89 3.62
C LEU A 127 2.19 4.20 2.32
N SER A 128 1.61 3.82 1.18
CA SER A 128 2.25 4.02 -0.13
C SER A 128 2.43 5.50 -0.43
N PHE A 129 1.40 6.32 -0.18
CA PHE A 129 1.48 7.76 -0.35
C PHE A 129 2.52 8.40 0.57
N GLU A 130 2.56 7.99 1.84
CA GLU A 130 3.55 8.52 2.78
C GLU A 130 4.97 8.14 2.37
N TYR A 131 5.19 6.89 1.97
CA TYR A 131 6.47 6.40 1.49
C TYR A 131 6.97 7.18 0.27
N ILE A 132 6.12 7.32 -0.76
CA ILE A 132 6.45 8.06 -1.99
C ILE A 132 6.79 9.52 -1.66
N ARG A 133 6.00 10.19 -0.81
CA ARG A 133 6.28 11.58 -0.37
C ARG A 133 7.63 11.72 0.33
N GLN A 134 8.00 10.75 1.17
CA GLN A 134 9.30 10.78 1.83
C GLN A 134 10.45 10.58 0.84
N MET A 135 10.27 9.72 -0.18
CA MET A 135 11.26 9.52 -1.25
C MET A 135 11.46 10.79 -2.08
N GLU A 136 10.39 11.50 -2.43
CA GLU A 136 10.46 12.78 -3.15
C GLU A 136 11.21 13.86 -2.36
N LYS A 137 10.90 13.99 -1.05
CA LYS A 137 11.57 14.96 -0.16
C LYS A 137 13.07 14.70 0.02
N LYS A 138 13.51 13.45 -0.13
CA LYS A 138 14.92 13.04 -0.02
C LYS A 138 15.72 13.24 -1.32
N GLY A 139 15.10 13.76 -2.38
CA GLY A 139 15.80 14.24 -3.58
C GLY A 139 16.22 13.17 -4.58
N GLY A 140 15.34 12.21 -4.93
CA GLY A 140 15.65 11.32 -6.04
C GLY A 140 14.55 10.36 -6.47
N VAL A 141 13.90 10.67 -7.58
CA VAL A 141 13.71 9.67 -8.64
C VAL A 141 14.81 9.99 -9.65
N SER A 142 15.90 9.24 -9.59
CA SER A 142 16.86 9.10 -10.68
C SER A 142 16.45 7.93 -11.55
#